data_AF-A0A7Y4Y8K1-F1
#
_entry.id   AF-A0A7Y4Y8K1-F1
#
_cell.length_a   1.000
_cell.length_b   1.000
_cell.length_c   1.000
_cell.angle_alpha   90.00
_cell.angle_beta   90.00
_cell.angle_gamma   90.00
#
_symmetry.space_group_name_H-M   'P 1'
#
loop_
_entity.id
_entity.type
_entity.pdbx_description
1 polymer ?
#
loop_
_entity_poly.entity_id
_entity_poly.type
_entity_poly.pdbx_seq_one_letter_code
_entity_poly.pdbx_strand_id
1 'polypeptide(L)'
;MTILEYQSDYLQNLGFTKSQINKPMTFKEYNSILSNGKKYPRQFAMVTYIKLYADKKLIENLQKFATLNNCRKIENKFTNGETTIEYKEVDNLPEFPIQEIGVSLLNDQKFRIEKISENLHIKINGKKASFIFKNNN
;
A
#
# COMPACT_ATOMS: atom_id res chain seq x y z
N MET A 1 -12.26 -3.56 -33.25
CA MET A 1 -11.45 -4.55 -32.51
C MET A 1 -10.14 -3.86 -32.17
N THR A 2 -9.91 -3.52 -30.92
CA THR A 2 -8.65 -2.91 -30.49
C THR A 2 -7.89 -3.97 -29.73
N ILE A 3 -6.78 -4.43 -30.29
CA ILE A 3 -5.87 -5.35 -29.61
C ILE A 3 -5.13 -4.50 -28.57
N LEU A 4 -5.48 -4.68 -27.31
CA LEU A 4 -4.69 -4.13 -26.21
C LEU A 4 -3.36 -4.90 -26.21
N GLU A 5 -2.31 -4.30 -26.75
CA GLU A 5 -0.93 -4.78 -26.62
C GLU A 5 -0.43 -4.57 -25.17
N TYR A 6 -1.08 -5.21 -24.21
CA TYR A 6 -0.43 -5.46 -22.94
C TYR A 6 0.50 -6.64 -23.12
N GLN A 7 1.75 -6.50 -22.69
CA GLN A 7 2.71 -7.62 -22.67
C GLN A 7 2.07 -8.80 -21.91
N SER A 8 2.20 -10.01 -22.47
CA SER A 8 1.61 -11.24 -21.91
C SER A 8 1.88 -11.43 -20.42
N ASP A 9 3.02 -10.93 -19.97
CA ASP A 9 3.50 -11.05 -18.59
C ASP A 9 2.76 -10.09 -17.66
N TYR A 10 2.39 -8.90 -18.14
CA TYR A 10 1.56 -7.95 -17.42
C TYR A 10 0.15 -8.52 -17.17
N LEU A 11 -0.46 -9.13 -18.19
CA LEU A 11 -1.79 -9.75 -18.06
C LEU A 11 -1.75 -10.97 -17.12
N GLN A 12 -0.69 -11.78 -17.14
CA GLN A 12 -0.53 -12.86 -16.17
C GLN A 12 -0.43 -12.34 -14.73
N ASN A 13 0.29 -11.23 -14.51
CA ASN A 13 0.39 -10.60 -13.19
C ASN A 13 -0.96 -10.06 -12.67
N LEU A 14 -1.88 -9.74 -13.57
CA LEU A 14 -3.25 -9.33 -13.24
C LEU A 14 -4.22 -10.51 -13.03
N GLY A 15 -3.74 -11.75 -13.12
CA GLY A 15 -4.52 -12.97 -12.87
C GLY A 15 -5.13 -13.61 -14.11
N PHE A 16 -4.75 -13.19 -15.32
CA PHE A 16 -5.20 -13.82 -16.57
C PHE A 16 -4.44 -15.12 -16.82
N THR A 17 -5.15 -16.19 -17.20
CA THR A 17 -4.53 -17.44 -17.65
C THR A 17 -4.02 -17.34 -19.09
N LYS A 18 -3.05 -18.18 -19.47
CA LYS A 18 -2.54 -18.27 -20.85
C LYS A 18 -3.65 -18.49 -21.88
N SER A 19 -4.67 -19.30 -21.55
CA SER A 19 -5.80 -19.51 -22.44
C SER A 19 -6.70 -18.28 -22.59
N GLN A 20 -6.80 -17.43 -21.56
CA GLN A 20 -7.61 -16.21 -21.61
C GLN A 20 -6.89 -15.10 -22.38
N ILE A 21 -5.56 -15.04 -22.29
CA ILE A 21 -4.73 -14.06 -23.03
C ILE A 21 -4.79 -14.34 -24.54
N ASN A 22 -4.83 -15.61 -24.94
CA ASN A 22 -4.81 -16.03 -26.34
C ASN A 22 -6.19 -16.13 -26.99
N LYS A 23 -7.27 -15.72 -26.30
CA LYS A 23 -8.64 -15.78 -26.81
C LYS A 23 -9.27 -14.38 -26.87
N PRO A 24 -10.07 -14.09 -27.90
CA PRO A 24 -10.91 -12.90 -27.90
C PRO A 24 -11.83 -12.90 -26.68
N MET A 25 -12.00 -11.76 -26.04
CA MET A 25 -12.91 -11.61 -24.89
C MET A 25 -13.65 -10.28 -24.96
N THR A 26 -14.85 -10.24 -24.37
CA THR A 26 -15.65 -9.02 -24.28
C THR A 26 -15.08 -8.07 -23.21
N PHE A 27 -15.34 -6.77 -23.34
CA PHE A 27 -14.99 -5.79 -22.30
C PHE A 27 -15.56 -6.15 -20.92
N LYS A 28 -16.73 -6.79 -20.87
CA LYS A 28 -17.36 -7.23 -19.63
C LYS A 28 -16.56 -8.36 -18.98
N GLU A 29 -16.14 -9.37 -19.75
CA GLU A 29 -15.31 -10.47 -19.26
C GLU A 29 -13.92 -9.96 -18.83
N TYR A 30 -13.32 -9.08 -19.63
CA TYR A 30 -12.04 -8.44 -19.31
C TYR A 30 -12.10 -7.69 -17.98
N ASN A 31 -13.09 -6.81 -17.80
CA ASN A 31 -13.27 -6.05 -16.56
C ASN A 31 -13.68 -6.93 -15.37
N SER A 32 -14.34 -8.07 -15.60
CA SER A 32 -14.66 -9.02 -14.55
C SER A 32 -13.39 -9.65 -13.98
N ILE A 33 -12.42 -10.00 -14.82
CA ILE A 33 -11.14 -10.56 -14.36
C ILE A 33 -10.29 -9.48 -13.69
N LEU A 34 -10.21 -8.30 -14.32
CA LEU A 34 -9.28 -7.24 -13.91
C LEU A 34 -9.74 -6.49 -12.65
N SER A 35 -11.06 -6.34 -12.46
CA SER A 35 -11.64 -5.47 -11.43
C SER A 35 -12.72 -6.14 -10.57
N ASN A 36 -12.95 -7.45 -10.71
CA ASN A 36 -14.08 -8.16 -10.10
C ASN A 36 -15.43 -7.44 -10.36
N GLY A 37 -15.59 -6.87 -11.57
CA GLY A 37 -16.79 -6.12 -11.98
C GLY A 37 -16.83 -4.63 -11.63
N LYS A 38 -15.79 -4.04 -11.01
CA LYS A 38 -15.73 -2.60 -10.69
C LYS A 38 -15.26 -1.74 -11.88
N LYS A 39 -15.80 -0.52 -11.99
CA LYS A 39 -15.52 0.45 -13.09
C LYS A 39 -14.04 0.83 -13.24
N TYR A 40 -13.25 0.71 -12.17
CA TYR A 40 -11.80 0.87 -12.19
C TYR A 40 -11.13 -0.18 -11.29
N PRO A 41 -10.07 -0.86 -11.75
CA PRO A 41 -9.31 -1.78 -10.92
C PRO A 41 -8.53 -0.99 -9.87
N ARG A 42 -9.04 -0.94 -8.64
CA ARG A 42 -8.26 -0.46 -7.50
C ARG A 42 -7.22 -1.52 -7.14
N GLN A 43 -5.94 -1.27 -7.35
CA GLN A 43 -4.89 -2.21 -6.93
C GLN A 43 -4.66 -2.13 -5.40
N PHE A 44 -4.89 -0.95 -4.81
CA PHE A 44 -4.77 -0.67 -3.39
C PHE A 44 -6.16 -0.50 -2.75
N ALA A 45 -6.35 -1.06 -1.56
CA ALA A 45 -7.56 -0.88 -0.78
C ALA A 45 -7.47 0.37 0.11
N MET A 46 -6.47 0.42 1.00
CA MET A 46 -6.29 1.50 1.96
C MET A 46 -4.89 1.48 2.58
N VAL A 47 -4.46 2.62 3.11
CA VAL A 47 -3.34 2.67 4.07
C VAL A 47 -3.80 1.98 5.35
N THR A 48 -2.98 1.05 5.84
CA THR A 48 -3.27 0.25 7.05
C THR A 48 -2.42 0.68 8.22
N TYR A 49 -1.19 1.14 7.97
CA TYR A 49 -0.38 1.73 9.01
C TYR A 49 0.67 2.71 8.46
N ILE A 50 1.13 3.58 9.34
CA ILE A 50 2.26 4.49 9.12
C ILE A 50 3.20 4.35 10.32
N LYS A 51 4.48 4.10 10.08
CA LYS A 51 5.54 4.13 11.09
C LYS A 51 6.42 5.35 10.86
N LEU A 52 6.71 6.10 11.92
CA LEU A 52 7.50 7.33 11.83
C LEU A 52 8.30 7.62 13.11
N TYR A 53 9.32 8.44 12.97
CA TYR A 53 9.93 9.15 14.11
C TYR A 53 9.08 10.36 14.47
N ALA A 54 8.95 10.66 15.76
CA ALA A 54 8.23 11.84 16.22
C ALA A 54 8.94 12.52 17.39
N ASP A 55 9.05 13.84 17.31
CA ASP A 55 9.41 14.68 18.44
C ASP A 55 8.16 15.02 19.26
N LYS A 56 8.34 15.68 20.40
CA LYS A 56 7.23 16.03 21.30
C LYS A 56 6.13 16.83 20.58
N LYS A 57 6.53 17.79 19.74
CA LYS A 57 5.59 18.63 18.99
C LYS A 57 4.77 17.80 17.98
N LEU A 58 5.40 16.87 17.26
CA LEU A 58 4.70 15.99 16.35
C LEU A 58 3.77 15.04 17.09
N ILE A 59 4.18 14.49 18.24
CA ILE A 59 3.31 13.64 19.08
C ILE A 59 2.06 14.40 19.53
N GLU A 60 2.19 15.65 19.98
CA GLU A 60 1.04 16.49 20.35
C GLU A 60 0.10 16.74 19.16
N ASN A 61 0.66 16.99 17.97
CA ASN A 61 -0.14 17.18 16.76
C ASN A 61 -0.84 15.89 16.32
N LEU A 62 -0.15 14.74 16.41
CA LEU A 62 -0.73 13.43 16.14
C LEU A 62 -1.85 13.10 17.14
N GLN A 63 -1.71 13.50 18.41
CA GLN A 63 -2.76 13.35 19.41
C GLN A 63 -4.01 14.17 19.05
N LYS A 64 -3.85 15.42 18.58
CA LYS A 64 -4.99 16.24 18.11
C LYS A 64 -5.65 15.62 16.89
N PHE A 65 -4.85 15.20 15.91
CA PHE A 65 -5.34 14.48 14.73
C PHE A 65 -6.10 13.21 15.12
N ALA A 66 -5.57 12.43 16.05
CA ALA A 66 -6.18 11.20 16.54
C ALA A 66 -7.55 11.47 17.18
N THR A 67 -7.67 12.50 18.02
CA THR A 67 -8.94 12.90 18.62
C THR A 67 -9.99 13.27 17.57
N LEU A 68 -9.61 14.04 16.54
CA LEU A 68 -10.53 14.43 15.46
C LEU A 68 -10.99 13.26 14.60
N ASN A 69 -10.18 12.20 14.52
CA ASN A 69 -10.44 11.02 13.67
C ASN A 69 -10.87 9.80 14.50
N ASN A 70 -11.38 10.00 15.72
CA ASN A 70 -11.85 8.95 16.63
C ASN A 70 -10.83 7.81 16.82
N CYS A 71 -9.54 8.14 16.82
CA CYS A 71 -8.48 7.20 17.10
C CYS A 71 -8.24 7.12 18.61
N ARG A 72 -8.00 5.91 19.10
CA ARG A 72 -7.51 5.67 20.47
C ARG A 72 -5.99 5.66 20.49
N LYS A 73 -5.41 6.22 21.54
CA LYS A 73 -3.97 6.07 21.84
C LYS A 73 -3.75 4.78 22.63
N ILE A 74 -2.78 3.97 22.19
CA ILE A 74 -2.30 2.78 22.87
C ILE A 74 -0.77 2.85 22.83
N GLU A 75 -0.13 3.08 23.97
CA GLU A 75 1.33 3.28 24.06
C GLU A 75 1.80 4.34 23.05
N ASN A 76 2.66 3.95 22.11
CA ASN A 76 3.22 4.76 21.04
C ASN A 76 2.43 4.64 19.72
N LYS A 77 1.12 4.33 19.80
CA LYS A 77 0.26 4.10 18.64
C LYS A 77 -1.04 4.88 18.75
N PHE A 78 -1.52 5.37 17.61
CA PHE A 78 -2.86 5.90 17.41
C PHE A 78 -3.60 5.02 16.42
N THR A 79 -4.79 4.50 16.76
CA THR A 79 -5.52 3.58 15.89
C THR A 79 -7.02 3.75 15.98
N ASN A 80 -7.72 3.57 14.88
CA ASN A 80 -9.19 3.44 14.82
C ASN A 80 -9.63 2.01 14.44
N GLY A 81 -8.71 1.03 14.47
CA GLY A 81 -8.95 -0.35 14.06
C GLY A 81 -8.71 -0.61 12.56
N GLU A 82 -8.87 0.41 11.72
CA GLU A 82 -8.62 0.35 10.28
C GLU A 82 -7.20 0.80 9.93
N THR A 83 -6.80 1.96 10.47
CA THR A 83 -5.48 2.56 10.26
C THR A 83 -4.77 2.74 11.59
N THR A 84 -3.45 2.49 11.61
CA THR A 84 -2.61 2.69 12.79
C THR A 84 -1.42 3.59 12.48
N ILE A 85 -1.24 4.67 13.25
CA ILE A 85 -0.01 5.46 13.25
C ILE A 85 0.83 4.98 14.44
N GLU A 86 1.98 4.40 14.17
CA GLU A 86 2.98 4.01 15.18
C GLU A 86 4.14 4.98 15.11
N TYR A 87 4.58 5.48 16.27
CA TYR A 87 5.69 6.43 16.32
C TYR A 87 6.82 5.94 17.24
N LYS A 88 8.04 6.33 16.90
CA LYS A 88 9.21 6.24 17.78
C LYS A 88 9.59 7.65 18.23
N GLU A 89 9.50 7.90 19.54
CA GLU A 89 9.87 9.19 20.11
C GLU A 89 11.38 9.44 19.97
N VAL A 90 11.74 10.65 19.53
CA VAL A 90 13.11 11.13 19.38
C VAL A 90 13.20 12.59 19.82
N ASP A 91 14.37 12.98 20.36
CA ASP A 91 14.59 14.38 20.74
C ASP A 91 14.74 15.29 19.52
N ASN A 92 15.43 14.81 18.48
CA ASN A 92 15.64 15.52 17.22
C ASN A 92 15.00 14.72 16.08
N LEU A 93 14.03 15.35 15.41
CA LEU A 93 13.36 14.75 14.26
C LEU A 93 14.32 14.69 13.07
N PRO A 94 14.46 13.54 12.38
CA PRO A 94 15.23 13.48 11.14
C PRO A 94 14.51 14.25 10.02
N GLU A 95 15.26 14.64 8.99
CA GLU A 95 14.71 15.35 7.82
C GLU A 95 13.56 14.56 7.17
N PHE A 96 13.70 13.24 7.10
CA PHE A 96 12.64 12.33 6.64
C PHE A 96 12.17 11.42 7.79
N PRO A 97 11.06 11.75 8.47
CA PRO A 97 10.61 11.01 9.66
C PRO A 97 9.87 9.71 9.36
N ILE A 98 9.36 9.51 8.14
CA ILE A 98 8.57 8.31 7.81
C ILE A 98 9.51 7.12 7.61
N GLN A 99 9.19 5.99 8.26
CA GLN A 99 9.95 4.75 8.16
C GLN A 99 9.25 3.75 7.25
N GLU A 100 7.93 3.60 7.40
CA GLU A 100 7.17 2.59 6.66
C GLU A 100 5.71 3.02 6.47
N ILE A 101 5.17 2.81 5.28
CA ILE A 101 3.73 2.95 5.01
C ILE A 101 3.21 1.60 4.54
N GLY A 102 2.29 1.00 5.31
CA GLY A 102 1.61 -0.23 4.95
C GLY A 102 0.32 0.02 4.21
N VAL A 103 0.07 -0.74 3.16
CA VAL A 103 -1.19 -0.71 2.39
C VAL A 103 -1.76 -2.12 2.25
N SER A 104 -3.08 -2.23 2.27
CA SER A 104 -3.77 -3.46 1.88
C SER A 104 -3.98 -3.51 0.36
N LEU A 105 -3.84 -4.70 -0.20
CA LEU A 105 -4.04 -5.01 -1.61
C LEU A 105 -5.36 -5.77 -1.77
N LEU A 106 -6.06 -5.57 -2.88
CA LEU A 106 -7.30 -6.31 -3.14
C LEU A 106 -7.05 -7.79 -3.44
N ASN A 107 -5.99 -8.06 -4.18
CA ASN A 107 -5.63 -9.37 -4.67
C ASN A 107 -4.41 -9.90 -3.91
N ASP A 108 -4.37 -11.21 -3.74
CA ASP A 108 -3.21 -11.88 -3.17
C ASP A 108 -2.05 -11.84 -4.19
N GLN A 109 -0.87 -11.50 -3.71
CA GLN A 109 0.32 -11.39 -4.54
C GLN A 109 1.49 -12.18 -3.94
N LYS A 110 2.30 -12.78 -4.82
CA LYS A 110 3.52 -13.49 -4.42
C LYS A 110 4.44 -12.56 -3.64
N PHE A 111 5.10 -13.14 -2.63
CA PHE A 111 6.12 -12.47 -1.87
C PHE A 111 7.23 -11.96 -2.79
N ARG A 112 7.55 -10.67 -2.69
CA ARG A 112 8.70 -10.04 -3.36
C ARG A 112 9.09 -8.74 -2.67
N ILE A 113 10.35 -8.38 -2.83
CA ILE A 113 10.88 -7.08 -2.40
C ILE A 113 11.47 -6.42 -3.64
N GLU A 114 10.88 -5.29 -4.03
CA GLU A 114 11.30 -4.51 -5.19
C GLU A 114 12.04 -3.26 -4.72
N LYS A 115 13.26 -3.05 -5.23
CA LYS A 115 14.00 -1.81 -5.01
C LYS A 115 13.50 -0.77 -6.02
N ILE A 116 12.93 0.33 -5.52
CA ILE A 116 12.48 1.45 -6.35
C ILE A 116 13.59 2.50 -6.49
N SER A 117 14.31 2.73 -5.40
CA SER A 117 15.50 3.60 -5.35
C SER A 117 16.40 3.17 -4.20
N GLU A 118 17.55 3.85 -4.01
CA GLU A 118 18.39 3.60 -2.84
C GLU A 118 17.63 3.75 -1.52
N ASN A 119 16.67 4.67 -1.49
CA ASN A 119 15.95 5.07 -0.27
C ASN A 119 14.56 4.47 -0.16
N LEU A 120 14.06 3.73 -1.17
CA LEU A 120 12.71 3.17 -1.18
C LEU A 120 12.67 1.72 -1.68
N HIS A 121 12.11 0.85 -0.86
CA HIS A 121 11.81 -0.53 -1.20
C HIS A 121 10.32 -0.79 -1.04
N ILE A 122 9.74 -1.62 -1.90
CA ILE A 122 8.38 -2.11 -1.74
C ILE A 122 8.45 -3.58 -1.39
N LYS A 123 7.93 -3.94 -0.22
CA LYS A 123 7.75 -5.34 0.19
C LYS A 123 6.30 -5.73 -0.03
N ILE A 124 6.06 -6.80 -0.78
CA ILE A 124 4.73 -7.34 -1.06
C ILE A 124 4.65 -8.72 -0.43
N ASN A 125 3.57 -9.02 0.28
CA ASN A 125 3.29 -10.33 0.86
C ASN A 125 1.78 -10.58 0.94
N GLY A 126 1.27 -11.41 0.05
CA GLY A 126 -0.15 -11.71 -0.05
C GLY A 126 -0.97 -10.45 -0.34
N LYS A 127 -1.97 -10.16 0.52
CA LYS A 127 -2.80 -8.95 0.42
C LYS A 127 -2.22 -7.71 1.10
N LYS A 128 -0.91 -7.66 1.36
CA LYS A 128 -0.25 -6.54 2.03
C LYS A 128 0.95 -6.08 1.21
N ALA A 129 1.13 -4.76 1.10
CA ALA A 129 2.39 -4.18 0.69
C ALA A 129 2.87 -3.16 1.72
N SER A 130 4.18 -2.96 1.82
CA SER A 130 4.76 -1.88 2.58
C SER A 130 5.83 -1.13 1.78
N PHE A 131 5.71 0.20 1.80
CA PHE A 131 6.71 1.13 1.32
C PHE A 131 7.68 1.37 2.47
N ILE A 132 8.90 0.87 2.33
CA ILE A 132 9.94 0.91 3.35
C ILE A 132 10.96 1.97 2.93
N PHE A 133 11.08 3.01 3.76
CA PHE A 133 12.00 4.11 3.53
C PHE A 133 13.28 3.88 4.30
N LYS A 134 14.43 4.00 3.63
CA LYS A 134 15.71 4.06 4.31
C LYS A 134 15.95 5.51 4.71
N ASN A 135 16.02 5.74 6.01
CA ASN A 135 16.43 7.02 6.54
C ASN A 135 17.96 6.99 6.57
N ASN A 136 18.58 7.65 5.59
CA ASN A 136 19.99 7.97 5.68
C ASN A 136 20.08 9.14 6.66
N ASN A 137 20.74 8.91 7.79
CA ASN A 137 21.10 9.99 8.71
C ASN A 137 22.07 10.96 8.05
#